data_AF-A0AA88E582-F1
#
_entry.id   AF-A0AA88E582-F1
#
_cell.length_a   1.000
_cell.length_b   1.000
_cell.length_c   1.000
_cell.angle_alpha   90.00
_cell.angle_beta   90.00
_cell.angle_gamma   90.00
#
_symmetry.space_group_name_H-M   'P 1'
#
loop_
_entity.id
_entity.type
_entity.pdbx_description
1 polymer ?
#
loop_
_entity_poly.entity_id
_entity_poly.type
_entity_poly.pdbx_seq_one_letter_code
_entity_poly.pdbx_strand_id
1 'polypeptide(L)'
;MTLPETPRYTALVANDAKKASQDMSKVLSVEIVPSQETGSTAIDDDGDVNDGNKPSFGLFSKEFLRRHGLHLHGTAMAWFFVDVAYYSQNLFQKDIFSAVGWLPAANFMSALDELFKIALAQFLIALCGTVPGYWFTVALIDRIGRFVIQTMGFVFMTVFMFALAIPYHHWTMPGNHVGFVVMYGLTFFFANFGPNATTFIVPADIFSARLRSTCHGISAAAGKAGAIVGAFVFLYAAQSQDPAKTDAGYPAGIGMKNSLIVLGVINLVGLAFKFLVPESKQKSLEEMSGDQIQPQQPQADPSSMV
;
A
#
# COMPACT_ATOMS: atom_id res chain seq x y z
N MET A 1 -9.67 15.02 -27.66
CA MET A 1 -10.56 15.27 -26.52
C MET A 1 -9.81 14.90 -25.26
N THR A 2 -9.47 15.88 -24.43
CA THR A 2 -8.98 15.63 -23.06
C THR A 2 -10.18 15.20 -22.21
N LEU A 3 -10.02 14.15 -21.43
CA LEU A 3 -11.04 13.77 -20.45
C LEU A 3 -11.20 14.95 -19.47
N PRO A 4 -12.43 15.40 -19.16
CA PRO A 4 -12.63 16.41 -18.12
C PRO A 4 -12.16 15.88 -16.76
N GLU A 5 -11.64 16.78 -15.93
CA GLU A 5 -11.27 16.47 -14.55
C GLU A 5 -12.47 15.99 -13.75
N THR A 6 -12.24 15.20 -12.71
CA THR A 6 -13.36 14.67 -11.92
C THR A 6 -14.21 15.81 -11.33
N PRO A 7 -15.56 15.75 -11.43
CA PRO A 7 -16.45 16.79 -10.87
C PRO A 7 -16.14 17.11 -9.41
N ARG A 8 -15.70 16.11 -8.66
CA ARG A 8 -15.24 16.23 -7.28
C ARG A 8 -14.01 17.12 -7.11
N TYR A 9 -13.01 17.00 -7.98
CA TYR A 9 -11.84 17.89 -7.97
C TYR A 9 -12.26 19.31 -8.35
N THR A 10 -13.11 19.46 -9.37
CA THR A 10 -13.57 20.76 -9.84
C THR A 10 -14.37 21.51 -8.76
N ALA A 11 -15.25 20.81 -8.04
CA ALA A 11 -16.02 21.40 -6.95
C ALA A 11 -15.16 21.73 -5.71
N LEU A 12 -14.35 20.78 -5.25
CA LEU A 12 -13.68 20.89 -3.94
C LEU A 12 -12.30 21.57 -4.00
N VAL A 13 -11.58 21.43 -5.11
CA VAL A 13 -10.20 21.94 -5.25
C VAL A 13 -10.15 23.16 -6.16
N ALA A 14 -10.82 23.12 -7.31
CA ALA A 14 -10.89 24.26 -8.22
C ALA A 14 -11.95 25.30 -7.80
N ASN A 15 -12.78 24.98 -6.79
CA ASN A 15 -13.85 25.82 -6.24
C ASN A 15 -14.86 26.28 -7.31
N ASP A 16 -15.10 25.43 -8.32
CA ASP A 16 -15.98 25.71 -9.44
C ASP A 16 -17.14 24.71 -9.45
N ALA A 17 -18.09 24.93 -8.52
CA ALA A 17 -19.28 24.09 -8.38
C ALA A 17 -20.15 24.06 -9.66
N LYS A 18 -20.08 25.13 -10.47
CA LYS A 18 -20.84 25.26 -11.72
C LYS A 18 -20.23 24.40 -12.82
N LYS A 19 -18.91 24.35 -12.95
CA LYS A 19 -18.23 23.46 -13.90
C LYS A 19 -18.32 22.00 -13.44
N ALA A 20 -18.27 21.74 -12.14
CA ALA A 20 -18.49 20.41 -11.58
C ALA A 20 -19.89 19.85 -11.90
N SER A 21 -20.95 20.65 -11.74
CA SER A 21 -22.31 20.22 -12.08
C SER A 21 -22.50 20.00 -13.58
N GLN A 22 -21.88 20.84 -14.42
CA GLN A 22 -21.87 20.68 -15.88
C GLN A 22 -21.15 19.41 -16.32
N ASP A 23 -19.98 19.12 -15.76
CA ASP A 23 -19.20 17.93 -16.09
C ASP A 23 -19.90 16.66 -15.56
N MET A 24 -20.56 16.74 -14.40
CA MET A 24 -21.34 15.65 -13.84
C MET A 24 -22.62 15.38 -14.63
N SER A 25 -23.30 16.43 -15.13
CA SER A 25 -24.49 16.31 -15.97
C SER A 25 -24.17 15.67 -17.33
N LYS A 26 -23.02 16.00 -17.93
CA LYS A 26 -22.53 15.35 -19.17
C LYS A 26 -22.25 13.85 -18.99
N VAL A 27 -21.78 13.43 -17.82
CA VAL A 27 -21.39 12.04 -17.55
C VAL A 27 -22.57 11.19 -17.09
N LEU A 28 -23.49 11.75 -16.30
CA LEU A 28 -24.65 11.03 -15.76
C LEU A 28 -25.88 11.06 -16.68
N SER A 29 -25.86 11.83 -17.78
CA SER A 29 -27.01 12.03 -18.68
C SER A 29 -28.29 12.47 -17.96
N VAL A 30 -28.12 13.13 -16.81
CA VAL A 30 -29.19 13.71 -15.98
C VAL A 30 -28.88 15.20 -15.87
N GLU A 31 -29.90 16.04 -16.06
CA GLU A 31 -29.78 17.49 -15.89
C GLU A 31 -29.70 17.78 -14.38
N ILE A 32 -28.48 18.00 -13.88
CA ILE A 32 -28.25 18.41 -12.51
C ILE A 32 -28.37 19.93 -12.50
N VAL A 33 -29.52 20.44 -12.07
CA VAL A 33 -29.72 21.87 -11.84
C VAL A 33 -28.69 22.30 -10.79
N PRO A 34 -27.82 23.29 -11.09
CA PRO A 34 -26.93 23.84 -10.08
C PRO A 34 -27.79 24.42 -8.97
N SER A 35 -27.70 23.88 -7.76
CA SER A 35 -28.18 24.59 -6.58
C SER A 35 -27.37 25.88 -6.52
N GLN A 36 -28.03 26.99 -6.88
CA GLN A 36 -27.47 28.32 -6.69
C GLN A 36 -27.09 28.44 -5.22
N GLU A 37 -25.81 28.62 -4.93
CA GLU A 37 -25.47 29.55 -3.88
C GLU A 37 -26.07 30.89 -4.32
N THR A 38 -27.24 31.21 -3.77
CA THR A 38 -27.77 32.55 -3.84
C THR A 38 -26.79 33.42 -3.08
N GLY A 39 -25.78 33.91 -3.78
CA GLY A 39 -25.04 35.09 -3.37
C GLY A 39 -26.02 36.24 -3.31
N SER A 40 -26.69 36.40 -2.18
CA SER A 40 -27.18 37.69 -1.74
C SER A 40 -25.94 38.51 -1.39
N THR A 41 -25.39 39.19 -2.38
CA THR A 41 -24.54 40.36 -2.20
C THR A 41 -25.36 41.43 -1.48
N ALA A 42 -25.39 41.37 -0.15
CA ALA A 42 -25.49 42.57 0.66
C ALA A 42 -24.06 43.14 0.71
N ILE A 43 -23.85 44.23 -0.04
CA ILE A 43 -22.68 45.07 0.12
C ILE A 43 -22.90 45.78 1.46
N ASP A 44 -22.39 45.20 2.54
CA ASP A 44 -22.12 45.96 3.75
C ASP A 44 -20.68 46.47 3.66
N ASP A 45 -20.58 47.79 3.70
CA ASP A 45 -19.39 48.62 3.67
C ASP A 45 -18.59 48.44 4.97
N ASP A 46 -17.87 47.32 5.11
CA ASP A 46 -16.63 47.29 5.90
C ASP A 46 -15.79 46.05 5.55
N GLY A 47 -14.50 46.28 5.32
CA GLY A 47 -13.59 45.32 4.67
C GLY A 47 -13.10 44.18 5.56
N ASP A 48 -13.93 43.18 5.82
CA ASP A 48 -13.48 41.87 6.32
C ASP A 48 -14.28 40.71 5.72
N VAL A 49 -13.73 40.10 4.66
CA VAL A 49 -14.27 38.87 4.08
C VAL A 49 -13.94 37.72 5.03
N ASN A 50 -14.84 37.46 5.97
CA ASN A 50 -14.84 36.21 6.73
C ASN A 50 -15.24 35.04 5.80
N ASP A 51 -14.24 34.48 5.11
CA ASP A 51 -14.30 33.23 4.35
C ASP A 51 -14.46 32.06 5.33
N GLY A 52 -15.71 31.85 5.73
CA GLY A 52 -16.12 30.86 6.72
C GLY A 52 -15.83 29.44 6.25
N ASN A 53 -14.79 28.84 6.86
CA ASN A 53 -14.63 27.41 7.08
C ASN A 53 -13.94 26.58 5.97
N LYS A 54 -12.72 26.96 5.56
CA LYS A 54 -11.79 26.02 4.90
C LYS A 54 -10.40 26.03 5.57
N PRO A 55 -9.81 24.88 5.90
CA PRO A 55 -8.44 24.84 6.38
C PRO A 55 -7.46 25.11 5.23
N SER A 56 -7.12 26.39 5.02
CA SER A 56 -6.05 26.84 4.12
C SER A 56 -4.66 26.53 4.71
N PHE A 57 -4.30 25.25 4.82
CA PHE A 57 -2.95 24.85 5.21
C PHE A 57 -2.20 24.20 4.04
N GLY A 58 -0.92 24.54 3.87
CA GLY A 58 -0.01 23.89 2.91
C GLY A 58 0.58 22.58 3.45
N LEU A 59 1.27 21.82 2.58
CA LEU A 59 1.91 20.53 2.92
C LEU A 59 2.94 20.63 4.07
N PHE A 60 3.61 21.77 4.20
CA PHE A 60 4.61 22.03 5.24
C PHE A 60 4.07 22.81 6.44
N SER A 61 2.75 22.94 6.55
CA SER A 61 2.13 23.62 7.70
C SER A 61 2.17 22.76 8.95
N LYS A 62 2.30 23.41 10.12
CA LYS A 62 2.13 22.76 11.43
C LYS A 62 0.75 22.09 11.54
N GLU A 63 -0.27 22.64 10.88
CA GLU A 63 -1.62 22.07 10.90
C GLU A 63 -1.69 20.77 10.09
N PHE A 64 -0.98 20.66 8.96
CA PHE A 64 -0.86 19.40 8.23
C PHE A 64 -0.11 18.35 9.04
N LEU A 65 1.02 18.72 9.66
CA LEU A 65 1.80 17.80 10.47
C LEU A 65 0.99 17.28 11.67
N ARG A 66 0.19 18.14 12.31
CA ARG A 66 -0.67 17.76 13.43
C ARG A 66 -1.81 16.82 13.04
N ARG A 67 -2.45 17.05 11.88
CA ARG A 67 -3.63 16.28 11.45
C ARG A 67 -3.29 15.02 10.64
N HIS A 68 -2.30 15.11 9.76
CA HIS A 68 -1.99 14.08 8.77
C HIS A 68 -0.55 13.54 8.87
N GLY A 69 0.32 14.16 9.68
CA GLY A 69 1.71 13.74 9.81
C GLY A 69 1.87 12.30 10.31
N LEU A 70 1.09 11.92 11.32
CA LEU A 70 1.11 10.54 11.84
C LEU A 70 0.60 9.53 10.81
N HIS A 71 -0.45 9.89 10.08
CA HIS A 71 -1.01 9.03 9.02
C HIS A 71 -0.02 8.85 7.87
N LEU A 72 0.62 9.95 7.43
CA LEU A 72 1.65 9.92 6.39
C LEU A 72 2.87 9.08 6.80
N HIS A 73 3.30 9.24 8.05
CA HIS A 73 4.39 8.42 8.58
C HIS A 73 4.00 6.94 8.63
N GLY A 74 2.80 6.61 9.12
CA GLY A 74 2.28 5.25 9.16
C GLY A 74 2.17 4.62 7.77
N THR A 75 1.62 5.34 6.78
CA THR A 75 1.48 4.82 5.41
C THR A 75 2.82 4.68 4.71
N ALA A 76 3.74 5.64 4.87
CA ALA A 76 5.07 5.57 4.28
C ALA A 76 5.90 4.43 4.86
N MET A 77 5.92 4.28 6.19
CA MET A 77 6.69 3.21 6.84
C MET A 77 6.10 1.83 6.59
N ALA A 78 4.76 1.68 6.60
CA ALA A 78 4.13 0.41 6.27
C ALA A 78 4.45 -0.01 4.83
N TRP A 79 4.43 0.93 3.87
CA TRP A 79 4.82 0.65 2.49
C TRP A 79 6.32 0.35 2.36
N PHE A 80 7.18 1.10 3.05
CA PHE A 80 8.61 0.82 3.09
C PHE A 80 8.89 -0.62 3.55
N PHE A 81 8.35 -1.04 4.69
CA PHE A 81 8.64 -2.35 5.26
C PHE A 81 8.07 -3.51 4.45
N VAL A 82 6.86 -3.37 3.89
CA VAL A 82 6.32 -4.41 3.00
C VAL A 82 7.16 -4.52 1.72
N ASP A 83 7.61 -3.41 1.14
CA ASP A 83 8.44 -3.44 -0.08
C ASP A 83 9.82 -4.03 0.21
N VAL A 84 10.42 -3.76 1.38
CA VAL A 84 11.66 -4.46 1.79
C VAL A 84 11.41 -5.97 1.76
N ALA A 85 10.39 -6.46 2.48
CA ALA A 85 10.13 -7.89 2.57
C ALA A 85 9.76 -8.53 1.22
N TYR A 86 8.83 -7.92 0.50
CA TYR A 86 8.28 -8.43 -0.75
C TYR A 86 9.33 -8.51 -1.87
N TYR A 87 10.08 -7.42 -2.09
CA TYR A 87 11.10 -7.39 -3.13
C TYR A 87 12.30 -8.26 -2.78
N SER A 88 12.71 -8.27 -1.51
CA SER A 88 13.72 -9.21 -1.02
C SER A 88 13.34 -10.64 -1.41
N GLN A 89 12.18 -11.12 -0.96
CA GLN A 89 11.73 -12.47 -1.26
C GLN A 89 11.66 -12.76 -2.76
N ASN A 90 11.19 -11.81 -3.57
CA ASN A 90 11.08 -12.03 -5.01
C ASN A 90 12.47 -12.12 -5.71
N LEU A 91 13.42 -11.27 -5.33
CA LEU A 91 14.72 -11.15 -5.99
C LEU A 91 15.67 -12.32 -5.69
N PHE A 92 15.82 -12.72 -4.42
CA PHE A 92 16.72 -13.83 -4.06
C PHE A 92 15.99 -15.18 -3.97
N GLN A 93 14.82 -15.31 -4.61
CA GLN A 93 14.06 -16.56 -4.66
C GLN A 93 14.89 -17.72 -5.25
N LYS A 94 15.75 -17.43 -6.24
CA LYS A 94 16.71 -18.41 -6.77
C LYS A 94 17.60 -18.95 -5.65
N ASP A 95 18.20 -18.06 -4.86
CA ASP A 95 19.16 -18.43 -3.82
C ASP A 95 18.48 -19.22 -2.69
N ILE A 96 17.24 -18.89 -2.35
CA ILE A 96 16.41 -19.68 -1.43
C ILE A 96 16.24 -21.11 -1.94
N PHE A 97 15.82 -21.27 -3.20
CA PHE A 97 15.56 -22.60 -3.76
C PHE A 97 16.81 -23.44 -3.92
N SER A 98 17.93 -22.80 -4.27
CA SER A 98 19.25 -23.45 -4.27
C SER A 98 19.66 -23.88 -2.87
N ALA A 99 19.51 -23.00 -1.87
CA ALA A 99 19.91 -23.29 -0.50
C ALA A 99 19.05 -24.39 0.17
N VAL A 100 17.78 -24.51 -0.21
CA VAL A 100 16.87 -25.57 0.26
C VAL A 100 17.09 -26.89 -0.49
N GLY A 101 17.90 -26.90 -1.56
CA GLY A 101 18.19 -28.09 -2.36
C GLY A 101 17.07 -28.47 -3.33
N TRP A 102 16.15 -27.53 -3.62
CA TRP A 102 15.10 -27.75 -4.62
C TRP A 102 15.66 -27.64 -6.05
N LEU A 103 16.64 -26.77 -6.26
CA LEU A 103 17.44 -26.73 -7.48
C LEU A 103 18.65 -27.66 -7.33
N PRO A 104 18.92 -28.56 -8.31
CA PRO A 104 20.16 -29.32 -8.34
C PRO A 104 21.38 -28.41 -8.36
N ALA A 105 22.53 -28.89 -7.86
CA ALA A 105 23.77 -28.14 -7.94
C ALA A 105 24.13 -27.82 -9.40
N ALA A 106 24.65 -26.60 -9.65
CA ALA A 106 24.95 -26.06 -10.98
C ALA A 106 25.80 -27.00 -11.85
N ASN A 107 26.70 -27.78 -11.25
CA ASN A 107 27.57 -28.75 -11.94
C ASN A 107 26.81 -29.90 -12.64
N PHE A 108 25.54 -30.12 -12.29
CA PHE A 108 24.70 -31.18 -12.83
C PHE A 108 23.53 -30.66 -13.69
N MET A 109 23.50 -29.38 -14.04
CA MET A 109 22.42 -28.82 -14.85
C MET A 109 22.92 -27.83 -15.91
N SER A 110 22.24 -27.82 -17.06
CA SER A 110 22.42 -26.75 -18.05
C SER A 110 21.84 -25.44 -17.51
N ALA A 111 22.42 -24.31 -17.91
CA ALA A 111 21.89 -22.99 -17.59
C ALA A 111 20.44 -22.81 -18.07
N LEU A 112 20.05 -23.46 -19.18
CA LEU A 112 18.67 -23.44 -19.67
C LEU A 112 17.72 -24.23 -18.76
N ASP A 113 18.17 -25.37 -18.24
CA ASP A 113 17.37 -26.18 -17.32
C ASP A 113 17.20 -25.48 -15.96
N GLU A 114 18.23 -24.76 -15.51
CA GLU A 114 18.18 -23.95 -14.30
C GLU A 114 17.16 -22.83 -14.44
N LEU A 115 17.27 -22.06 -15.52
CA LEU A 115 16.35 -20.99 -15.83
C LEU A 115 14.91 -21.51 -15.92
N PHE A 116 14.69 -22.64 -16.62
CA PHE A 116 13.35 -23.22 -16.76
C PHE A 116 12.75 -23.63 -15.41
N LYS A 117 13.53 -24.27 -14.52
CA LYS A 117 13.06 -24.67 -13.18
C LYS A 117 12.75 -23.48 -12.30
N ILE A 118 13.60 -22.45 -12.30
CA ILE A 118 13.37 -21.20 -11.56
C ILE A 118 12.11 -20.52 -12.08
N ALA A 119 11.97 -20.39 -13.39
CA ALA A 119 10.81 -19.77 -14.03
C ALA A 119 9.52 -20.54 -13.71
N LEU A 120 9.55 -21.87 -13.72
CA LEU A 120 8.40 -22.70 -13.35
C LEU A 120 7.99 -22.49 -11.88
N ALA A 121 8.94 -22.43 -10.95
CA ALA A 121 8.61 -22.13 -9.54
C ALA A 121 8.04 -20.73 -9.35
N GLN A 122 8.63 -19.72 -9.98
CA GLN A 122 8.12 -18.35 -9.99
C GLN A 122 6.70 -18.30 -10.57
N PHE A 123 6.46 -18.99 -11.68
CA PHE A 123 5.15 -19.10 -12.30
C PHE A 123 4.12 -19.75 -11.37
N LEU A 124 4.46 -20.88 -10.72
CA LEU A 124 3.56 -21.55 -9.78
C LEU A 124 3.25 -20.67 -8.56
N ILE A 125 4.23 -19.97 -8.01
CA ILE A 125 4.01 -19.03 -6.89
C ILE A 125 3.14 -17.86 -7.32
N ALA A 126 3.34 -17.33 -8.54
CA ALA A 126 2.50 -16.27 -9.07
C ALA A 126 1.07 -16.75 -9.29
N LEU A 127 0.89 -17.92 -9.91
CA LEU A 127 -0.40 -18.50 -10.27
C LEU A 127 -1.22 -18.92 -9.04
N CYS A 128 -0.58 -19.52 -8.03
CA CYS A 128 -1.26 -20.06 -6.86
C CYS A 128 -1.22 -19.15 -5.63
N GLY A 129 -0.25 -18.23 -5.56
CA GLY A 129 -0.08 -17.30 -4.44
C GLY A 129 -0.48 -15.88 -4.80
N THR A 130 0.32 -15.21 -5.64
CA THR A 130 0.19 -13.77 -5.92
C THR A 130 -1.16 -13.41 -6.55
N VAL A 131 -1.54 -14.06 -7.66
CA VAL A 131 -2.76 -13.73 -8.42
C VAL A 131 -4.02 -14.00 -7.60
N PRO A 132 -4.19 -15.17 -6.95
CA PRO A 132 -5.34 -15.40 -6.08
C PRO A 132 -5.38 -14.41 -4.91
N GLY A 133 -4.23 -14.07 -4.33
CA GLY A 133 -4.17 -13.10 -3.22
C GLY A 133 -4.76 -11.74 -3.60
N TYR A 134 -4.47 -11.24 -4.80
CA TYR A 134 -5.08 -10.01 -5.30
C TYR A 134 -6.59 -10.12 -5.49
N TRP A 135 -7.08 -11.22 -6.08
CA TRP A 135 -8.53 -11.42 -6.26
C TRP A 135 -9.28 -11.52 -4.93
N PHE A 136 -8.66 -12.12 -3.91
CA PHE A 136 -9.21 -12.14 -2.56
C PHE A 136 -9.27 -10.73 -1.96
N THR A 137 -8.22 -9.91 -2.14
CA THR A 137 -8.30 -8.48 -1.74
C THR A 137 -9.44 -7.79 -2.45
N VAL A 138 -9.55 -7.89 -3.77
CA VAL A 138 -10.62 -7.23 -4.55
C VAL A 138 -12.01 -7.65 -4.06
N ALA A 139 -12.22 -8.94 -3.81
CA ALA A 139 -13.52 -9.43 -3.36
C ALA A 139 -13.89 -9.03 -1.92
N LEU A 140 -12.91 -8.79 -1.05
CA LEU A 140 -13.12 -8.64 0.39
C LEU A 140 -12.79 -7.26 0.95
N ILE A 141 -12.12 -6.38 0.20
CA ILE A 141 -11.66 -5.09 0.69
C ILE A 141 -12.78 -4.16 1.15
N ASP A 142 -13.92 -4.18 0.47
CA ASP A 142 -15.09 -3.37 0.86
C ASP A 142 -15.94 -4.06 1.94
N ARG A 143 -15.86 -5.39 2.06
CA ARG A 143 -16.62 -6.16 3.06
C ARG A 143 -15.92 -6.24 4.42
N ILE A 144 -14.63 -6.53 4.43
CA ILE A 144 -13.84 -6.74 5.64
C ILE A 144 -13.23 -5.40 6.10
N GLY A 145 -12.64 -4.64 5.18
CA GLY A 145 -11.96 -3.37 5.47
C GLY A 145 -10.46 -3.42 5.17
N ARG A 146 -9.85 -2.24 4.98
CA ARG A 146 -8.44 -2.13 4.59
C ARG A 146 -7.54 -2.46 5.78
N PHE A 147 -7.90 -1.98 6.97
CA PHE A 147 -7.12 -2.18 8.19
C PHE A 147 -7.00 -3.67 8.55
N VAL A 148 -8.11 -4.41 8.46
CA VAL A 148 -8.14 -5.84 8.80
C VAL A 148 -7.32 -6.65 7.80
N ILE A 149 -7.50 -6.43 6.50
CA ILE A 149 -6.73 -7.12 5.46
C ILE A 149 -5.23 -6.84 5.61
N GLN A 150 -4.85 -5.58 5.84
CA GLN A 150 -3.44 -5.22 6.05
C GLN A 150 -2.84 -5.88 7.29
N THR A 151 -3.57 -5.92 8.41
CA THR A 151 -3.14 -6.58 9.66
C THR A 151 -2.94 -8.07 9.44
N MET A 152 -3.97 -8.72 8.89
CA MET A 152 -3.99 -10.15 8.63
C MET A 152 -2.82 -10.53 7.71
N GLY A 153 -2.61 -9.78 6.63
CA GLY A 153 -1.50 -10.01 5.71
C GLY A 153 -0.14 -9.92 6.39
N PHE A 154 0.16 -8.84 7.13
CA PHE A 154 1.42 -8.72 7.86
C PHE A 154 1.61 -9.83 8.90
N VAL A 155 0.56 -10.22 9.63
CA VAL A 155 0.62 -11.30 10.62
C VAL A 155 0.95 -12.62 9.95
N PHE A 156 0.20 -13.02 8.92
CA PHE A 156 0.43 -14.30 8.25
C PHE A 156 1.76 -14.32 7.50
N MET A 157 2.16 -13.23 6.85
CA MET A 157 3.51 -13.11 6.27
C MET A 157 4.58 -13.38 7.32
N THR A 158 4.48 -12.74 8.49
CA THR A 158 5.44 -12.94 9.59
C THR A 158 5.44 -14.40 10.07
N VAL A 159 4.27 -15.00 10.26
CA VAL A 159 4.13 -16.40 10.68
C VAL A 159 4.78 -17.34 9.67
N PHE A 160 4.49 -17.20 8.37
CA PHE A 160 5.08 -18.06 7.34
C PHE A 160 6.59 -17.85 7.21
N MET A 161 7.08 -16.61 7.33
CA MET A 161 8.52 -16.35 7.30
C MET A 161 9.25 -16.99 8.49
N PHE A 162 8.69 -16.93 9.69
CA PHE A 162 9.27 -17.65 10.83
C PHE A 162 9.11 -19.17 10.71
N ALA A 163 8.00 -19.67 10.14
CA ALA A 163 7.83 -21.09 9.84
C ALA A 163 8.85 -21.61 8.80
N LEU A 164 9.31 -20.76 7.89
CA LEU A 164 10.39 -21.07 6.95
C LEU A 164 11.77 -20.99 7.61
N ALA A 165 11.97 -20.04 8.53
CA ALA A 165 13.28 -19.74 9.10
C ALA A 165 13.66 -20.56 10.36
N ILE A 166 12.70 -20.84 11.25
CA ILE A 166 12.97 -21.54 12.52
C ILE A 166 13.37 -23.00 12.26
N PRO A 167 12.53 -23.83 11.59
CA PRO A 167 12.87 -25.19 11.22
C PRO A 167 13.65 -25.26 9.89
N TYR A 168 14.54 -24.30 9.60
CA TYR A 168 15.25 -24.24 8.31
C TYR A 168 15.96 -25.55 7.94
N HIS A 169 16.58 -26.22 8.92
CA HIS A 169 17.23 -27.52 8.72
C HIS A 169 16.26 -28.64 8.31
N HIS A 170 15.01 -28.61 8.77
CA HIS A 170 13.99 -29.57 8.34
C HIS A 170 13.66 -29.39 6.86
N TRP A 171 13.60 -28.15 6.39
CA TRP A 171 13.31 -27.84 4.99
C TRP A 171 14.43 -28.24 4.02
N THR A 172 15.68 -28.23 4.49
CA THR A 172 16.84 -28.68 3.70
C THR A 172 16.94 -30.21 3.60
N MET A 173 16.17 -30.97 4.39
CA MET A 173 16.17 -32.44 4.30
C MET A 173 15.43 -32.94 3.04
N PRO A 174 15.89 -34.06 2.44
CA PRO A 174 15.20 -34.68 1.32
C PRO A 174 13.73 -34.99 1.63
N GLY A 175 12.83 -34.60 0.74
CA GLY A 175 11.39 -34.87 0.85
C GLY A 175 10.54 -33.71 1.38
N ASN A 176 11.14 -32.69 2.00
CA ASN A 176 10.40 -31.57 2.59
C ASN A 176 10.31 -30.33 1.68
N HIS A 177 10.94 -30.35 0.51
CA HIS A 177 11.02 -29.18 -0.38
C HIS A 177 9.64 -28.69 -0.88
N VAL A 178 8.69 -29.59 -1.10
CA VAL A 178 7.33 -29.22 -1.54
C VAL A 178 6.63 -28.38 -0.46
N GLY A 179 6.72 -28.79 0.81
CA GLY A 179 6.17 -28.02 1.91
C GLY A 179 6.82 -26.64 2.05
N PHE A 180 8.12 -26.54 1.80
CA PHE A 180 8.82 -25.26 1.77
C PHE A 180 8.24 -24.32 0.71
N VAL A 181 8.10 -24.82 -0.54
CA VAL A 181 7.54 -24.02 -1.65
C VAL A 181 6.09 -23.61 -1.37
N VAL A 182 5.29 -24.47 -0.75
CA VAL A 182 3.91 -24.13 -0.34
C VAL A 182 3.89 -23.01 0.70
N MET A 183 4.68 -23.12 1.78
CA MET A 183 4.77 -22.08 2.80
C MET A 183 5.32 -20.76 2.23
N TYR A 184 6.25 -20.86 1.29
CA TYR A 184 6.79 -19.71 0.57
C TYR A 184 5.74 -19.04 -0.32
N GLY A 185 4.99 -19.82 -1.09
CA GLY A 185 3.86 -19.33 -1.90
C GLY A 185 2.74 -18.72 -1.05
N LEU A 186 2.45 -19.28 0.12
CA LEU A 186 1.50 -18.70 1.08
C LEU A 186 1.97 -17.33 1.58
N THR A 187 3.28 -17.11 1.73
CA THR A 187 3.80 -15.78 2.08
C THR A 187 3.45 -14.75 1.01
N PHE A 188 3.59 -15.09 -0.28
CA PHE A 188 3.15 -14.22 -1.38
C PHE A 188 1.63 -14.08 -1.44
N PHE A 189 0.87 -15.13 -1.17
CA PHE A 189 -0.59 -15.04 -1.10
C PHE A 189 -1.02 -14.00 -0.07
N PHE A 190 -0.52 -14.07 1.17
CA PHE A 190 -0.88 -13.11 2.23
C PHE A 190 -0.23 -11.74 2.07
N ALA A 191 0.87 -11.61 1.33
CA ALA A 191 1.38 -10.31 0.93
C ALA A 191 0.38 -9.57 0.02
N ASN A 192 -0.20 -10.27 -0.94
CA ASN A 192 -1.13 -9.71 -1.92
C ASN A 192 -2.57 -9.65 -1.40
N PHE A 193 -2.98 -10.64 -0.61
CA PHE A 193 -4.17 -10.59 0.25
C PHE A 193 -3.86 -9.87 1.56
N GLY A 194 -3.36 -8.64 1.46
CA GLY A 194 -2.74 -8.00 2.61
C GLY A 194 -2.03 -6.68 2.30
N PRO A 195 -0.82 -6.48 2.86
CA PRO A 195 -0.15 -5.19 2.85
C PRO A 195 0.21 -4.69 1.47
N ASN A 196 0.59 -5.53 0.50
CA ASN A 196 0.99 -5.07 -0.84
C ASN A 196 -0.12 -4.29 -1.55
N ALA A 197 -1.36 -4.80 -1.50
CA ALA A 197 -2.50 -4.12 -2.10
C ALA A 197 -3.01 -2.96 -1.24
N THR A 198 -3.06 -3.16 0.09
CA THR A 198 -3.62 -2.15 0.99
C THR A 198 -2.72 -0.92 1.15
N THR A 199 -1.38 -1.05 1.15
CA THR A 199 -0.48 0.12 1.22
C THR A 199 -0.56 1.02 -0.02
N PHE A 200 -0.99 0.49 -1.16
CA PHE A 200 -1.30 1.29 -2.35
C PHE A 200 -2.63 2.06 -2.21
N ILE A 201 -3.66 1.40 -1.65
CA ILE A 201 -5.03 1.94 -1.58
C ILE A 201 -5.17 2.95 -0.44
N VAL A 202 -4.62 2.64 0.73
CA VAL A 202 -4.79 3.38 1.98
C VAL A 202 -4.39 4.87 1.87
N PRO A 203 -3.23 5.25 1.30
CA PRO A 203 -2.90 6.67 1.11
C PRO A 203 -3.91 7.39 0.19
N ALA A 204 -4.46 6.72 -0.81
CA ALA A 204 -5.46 7.32 -1.69
C ALA A 204 -6.80 7.56 -0.97
N ASP A 205 -7.15 6.70 -0.01
CA ASP A 205 -8.40 6.74 0.77
C ASP A 205 -8.34 7.69 1.99
N ILE A 206 -7.16 8.01 2.52
CA ILE A 206 -7.02 8.80 3.77
C ILE A 206 -6.75 10.30 3.50
N PHE A 207 -6.06 10.64 2.42
CA PHE A 207 -5.67 12.03 2.16
C PHE A 207 -6.70 12.78 1.31
N SER A 208 -6.93 14.05 1.67
CA SER A 208 -7.83 14.95 0.96
C SER A 208 -7.46 15.09 -0.51
N ALA A 209 -8.44 15.33 -1.37
CA ALA A 209 -8.22 15.41 -2.82
C ALA A 209 -7.10 16.39 -3.20
N ARG A 210 -6.94 17.49 -2.45
CA ARG A 210 -5.90 18.49 -2.64
C ARG A 210 -4.49 17.99 -2.35
N LEU A 211 -4.30 17.14 -1.33
CA LEU A 211 -2.97 16.68 -0.89
C LEU A 211 -2.68 15.22 -1.27
N ARG A 212 -3.69 14.49 -1.79
CA ARG A 212 -3.64 13.06 -2.08
C ARG A 212 -2.44 12.67 -2.94
N SER A 213 -2.27 13.32 -4.09
CA SER A 213 -1.18 12.98 -5.02
C SER A 213 0.20 13.11 -4.37
N THR A 214 0.42 14.19 -3.60
CA THR A 214 1.70 14.43 -2.94
C THR A 214 1.95 13.42 -1.80
N CYS A 215 0.95 13.18 -0.95
CA CYS A 215 1.08 12.25 0.18
C CYS A 215 1.20 10.79 -0.29
N HIS A 216 0.46 10.42 -1.33
CA HIS A 216 0.60 9.13 -2.00
C HIS A 216 1.99 9.01 -2.65
N GLY A 217 2.48 10.05 -3.33
CA GLY A 217 3.82 10.09 -3.92
C GLY A 217 4.94 9.91 -2.89
N ILE A 218 4.84 10.57 -1.73
CA ILE A 218 5.79 10.39 -0.62
C ILE A 218 5.75 8.95 -0.09
N SER A 219 4.55 8.39 0.10
CA SER A 219 4.37 7.02 0.57
C SER A 219 4.93 6.00 -0.44
N ALA A 220 4.68 6.23 -1.73
CA ALA A 220 5.20 5.40 -2.82
C ALA A 220 6.73 5.50 -2.93
N ALA A 221 7.31 6.69 -2.75
CA ALA A 221 8.75 6.88 -2.73
C ALA A 221 9.41 6.11 -1.56
N ALA A 222 8.76 6.09 -0.39
CA ALA A 222 9.20 5.27 0.73
C ALA A 222 9.13 3.77 0.40
N GLY A 223 8.05 3.30 -0.23
CA GLY A 223 7.98 1.92 -0.75
C GLY A 223 9.17 1.59 -1.68
N LYS A 224 9.45 2.45 -2.66
CA LYS A 224 10.60 2.25 -3.57
C LYS A 224 11.95 2.27 -2.86
N ALA A 225 12.14 3.12 -1.86
CA ALA A 225 13.33 3.09 -1.02
C ALA A 225 13.44 1.73 -0.28
N GLY A 226 12.32 1.20 0.20
CA GLY A 226 12.24 -0.13 0.79
C GLY A 226 12.63 -1.23 -0.20
N ALA A 227 12.13 -1.16 -1.44
CA ALA A 227 12.48 -2.10 -2.51
C ALA A 227 13.99 -2.07 -2.83
N ILE A 228 14.60 -0.89 -2.87
CA ILE A 228 16.05 -0.72 -3.07
C ILE A 228 16.82 -1.37 -1.92
N VAL A 229 16.42 -1.11 -0.66
CA VAL A 229 17.02 -1.76 0.51
C VAL A 229 16.85 -3.28 0.43
N GLY A 230 15.67 -3.77 0.08
CA GLY A 230 15.41 -5.19 -0.09
C GLY A 230 16.24 -5.84 -1.19
N ALA A 231 16.48 -5.12 -2.29
CA ALA A 231 17.25 -5.60 -3.44
C ALA A 231 18.76 -5.62 -3.17
N PHE A 232 19.30 -4.59 -2.52
CA PHE A 232 20.74 -4.49 -2.31
C PHE A 232 21.18 -5.03 -0.96
N VAL A 233 20.52 -4.69 0.15
CA VAL A 233 20.99 -5.13 1.47
C VAL A 233 20.83 -6.64 1.63
N PHE A 234 19.66 -7.18 1.27
CA PHE A 234 19.42 -8.61 1.47
C PHE A 234 20.11 -9.50 0.45
N LEU A 235 20.43 -9.00 -0.74
CA LEU A 235 21.25 -9.75 -1.69
C LEU A 235 22.65 -10.04 -1.13
N TYR A 236 23.24 -9.09 -0.39
CA TYR A 236 24.53 -9.28 0.27
C TYR A 236 24.36 -10.02 1.60
N ALA A 237 23.30 -9.74 2.36
CA ALA A 237 23.05 -10.37 3.65
C ALA A 237 22.72 -11.87 3.53
N ALA A 238 21.98 -12.27 2.50
CA ALA A 238 21.56 -13.66 2.26
C ALA A 238 22.71 -14.61 1.93
N GLN A 239 23.87 -14.08 1.51
CA GLN A 239 25.07 -14.84 1.21
C GLN A 239 25.51 -15.71 2.38
N SER A 240 26.15 -16.83 2.05
CA SER A 240 26.66 -17.79 3.03
C SER A 240 27.58 -17.11 4.07
N GLN A 241 27.51 -17.57 5.32
CA GLN A 241 28.47 -17.17 6.35
C GLN A 241 29.87 -17.73 6.10
N ASP A 242 29.95 -18.85 5.38
CA ASP A 242 31.19 -19.46 4.92
C ASP A 242 31.65 -18.79 3.62
N PRO A 243 32.80 -18.07 3.61
CA PRO A 243 33.35 -17.41 2.43
C PRO A 243 33.65 -18.36 1.26
N ALA A 244 33.80 -19.67 1.51
CA ALA A 244 34.04 -20.65 0.46
C ALA A 244 32.76 -21.01 -0.33
N LYS A 245 31.59 -20.61 0.17
CA LYS A 245 30.26 -20.93 -0.41
C LYS A 245 29.48 -19.68 -0.83
N THR A 246 30.13 -18.52 -0.85
CA THR A 246 29.55 -17.28 -1.36
C THR A 246 29.62 -17.25 -2.87
N ASP A 247 28.66 -16.57 -3.50
CA ASP A 247 28.71 -16.34 -4.93
C ASP A 247 29.91 -15.47 -5.32
N ALA A 248 30.43 -15.66 -6.53
CA ALA A 248 31.61 -14.94 -7.01
C ALA A 248 31.36 -13.41 -6.98
N GLY A 249 32.19 -12.69 -6.23
CA GLY A 249 32.12 -11.23 -6.08
C GLY A 249 31.35 -10.73 -4.86
N TYR A 250 30.78 -11.62 -4.03
CA TYR A 250 30.10 -11.24 -2.79
C TYR A 250 30.91 -11.56 -1.53
N PRO A 251 30.88 -10.70 -0.50
CA PRO A 251 31.42 -11.01 0.82
C PRO A 251 30.52 -12.03 1.56
N ALA A 252 31.06 -12.61 2.64
CA ALA A 252 30.28 -13.47 3.53
C ALA A 252 29.12 -12.68 4.18
N GLY A 253 27.93 -13.25 4.08
CA GLY A 253 26.70 -12.67 4.60
C GLY A 253 26.31 -13.23 5.97
N ILE A 254 25.08 -12.95 6.38
CA ILE A 254 24.48 -13.53 7.59
C ILE A 254 23.86 -14.90 7.31
N GLY A 255 23.70 -15.29 6.05
CA GLY A 255 23.11 -16.56 5.61
C GLY A 255 21.60 -16.54 5.46
N MET A 256 21.08 -17.40 4.58
CA MET A 256 19.67 -17.50 4.22
C MET A 256 18.72 -17.57 5.42
N LYS A 257 19.02 -18.44 6.40
CA LYS A 257 18.21 -18.59 7.61
C LYS A 257 18.05 -17.27 8.35
N ASN A 258 19.16 -16.58 8.60
CA ASN A 258 19.16 -15.33 9.37
C ASN A 258 18.50 -14.21 8.57
N SER A 259 18.71 -14.16 7.25
CA SER A 259 18.00 -13.22 6.37
C SER A 259 16.48 -13.39 6.44
N LEU A 260 15.97 -14.62 6.42
CA LEU A 260 14.53 -14.89 6.58
C LEU A 260 14.00 -14.44 7.95
N ILE A 261 14.78 -14.62 9.03
CA ILE A 261 14.42 -14.12 10.37
C ILE A 261 14.35 -12.59 10.37
N VAL A 262 15.37 -11.91 9.85
CA VAL A 262 15.40 -10.45 9.80
C VAL A 262 14.23 -9.90 8.99
N LEU A 263 13.89 -10.51 7.86
CA LEU A 263 12.72 -10.10 7.07
C LEU A 263 11.40 -10.35 7.80
N GLY A 264 11.28 -11.45 8.56
CA GLY A 264 10.14 -11.69 9.44
C GLY A 264 9.99 -10.59 10.51
N VAL A 265 11.12 -10.16 11.11
CA VAL A 265 11.13 -9.04 12.07
C VAL A 265 10.76 -7.72 11.38
N ILE A 266 11.27 -7.44 10.18
CA ILE A 266 10.92 -6.25 9.37
C ILE A 266 9.42 -6.20 9.09
N ASN A 267 8.80 -7.34 8.76
CA ASN A 267 7.34 -7.42 8.60
C ASN A 267 6.59 -7.15 9.91
N LEU A 268 7.08 -7.65 11.05
CA LEU A 268 6.50 -7.37 12.36
C LEU A 268 6.61 -5.88 12.73
N VAL A 269 7.72 -5.24 12.37
CA VAL A 269 7.88 -3.78 12.52
C VAL A 269 6.90 -3.04 11.60
N GLY A 270 6.73 -3.49 10.35
CA GLY A 270 5.72 -2.98 9.43
C GLY A 270 4.30 -3.06 9.99
N LEU A 271 3.96 -4.17 10.65
CA LEU A 271 2.70 -4.33 11.37
C LEU A 271 2.51 -3.29 12.48
N ALA A 272 3.57 -2.98 13.23
CA ALA A 272 3.53 -1.97 14.29
C ALA A 272 3.22 -0.57 13.71
N PHE A 273 3.90 -0.17 12.63
CA PHE A 273 3.65 1.11 11.96
C PHE A 273 2.26 1.22 11.35
N LYS A 274 1.67 0.09 10.94
CA LYS A 274 0.31 0.07 10.42
C LYS A 274 -0.73 0.49 11.47
N PHE A 275 -0.49 0.34 12.78
CA PHE A 275 -1.42 0.82 13.81
C PHE A 275 -1.50 2.35 13.91
N LEU A 276 -0.57 3.08 13.28
CA LEU A 276 -0.64 4.54 13.16
C LEU A 276 -1.61 4.99 12.06
N VAL A 277 -2.15 4.06 11.28
CA VAL A 277 -3.02 4.34 10.13
C VAL A 277 -4.49 4.07 10.50
N PRO A 278 -5.39 5.05 10.34
CA PRO A 278 -6.81 4.88 10.63
C PRO A 278 -7.50 3.97 9.59
N GLU A 279 -8.54 3.25 10.00
CA GLU A 279 -9.42 2.49 9.09
C GLU A 279 -10.30 3.45 8.27
N SER A 280 -10.28 3.30 6.94
CA SER A 280 -11.04 4.11 5.98
C SER A 280 -12.38 3.49 5.57
N LYS A 281 -12.68 2.26 6.00
CA LYS A 281 -13.91 1.54 5.63
C LYS A 281 -15.17 2.36 5.92
N GLN A 282 -16.03 2.48 4.90
CA GLN A 282 -17.35 3.12 4.94
C GLN A 282 -17.36 4.60 5.36
N LYS A 283 -16.20 5.26 5.41
CA LYS A 283 -16.11 6.70 5.68
C LYS A 283 -15.91 7.46 4.38
N SER A 284 -16.56 8.60 4.24
CA SER A 284 -16.28 9.46 3.10
C SER A 284 -14.86 10.04 3.24
N LEU A 285 -14.24 10.34 2.10
CA LEU A 285 -12.95 11.02 2.07
C LEU A 285 -13.01 12.40 2.77
N GLU A 286 -14.17 13.08 2.79
CA GLU A 286 -14.34 14.33 3.56
C GLU A 286 -14.36 14.06 5.06
N GLU A 287 -15.01 12.97 5.51
CA GLU A 287 -15.00 12.55 6.93
C GLU A 287 -13.61 12.13 7.40
N MET A 288 -12.85 11.45 6.54
CA MET A 288 -11.46 11.04 6.84
C MET A 288 -10.47 12.22 6.83
N SER A 289 -10.72 13.21 5.97
CA SER A 289 -9.85 14.39 5.84
C SER A 289 -10.23 15.53 6.81
N GLY A 290 -11.44 15.49 7.37
CA GLY A 290 -12.00 16.57 8.17
C GLY A 290 -12.50 17.76 7.35
N ASP A 291 -12.78 17.57 6.06
CA ASP A 291 -13.24 18.60 5.12
C ASP A 291 -14.79 18.69 5.10
N GLN A 292 -15.45 18.66 6.26
CA GLN A 292 -16.93 18.75 6.30
C GLN A 292 -17.43 20.14 5.92
N ILE A 293 -18.16 20.23 4.82
CA ILE A 293 -19.13 21.29 4.56
C ILE A 293 -20.35 20.96 5.42
N GLN A 294 -20.67 21.77 6.43
CA GLN A 294 -21.90 21.60 7.19
C GLN A 294 -23.09 21.74 6.22
N PRO A 295 -24.04 20.79 6.19
CA PRO A 295 -25.30 21.02 5.50
C PRO A 295 -25.99 22.19 6.21
N GLN A 296 -26.10 23.31 5.52
CA GLN A 296 -26.88 24.45 5.99
C GLN A 296 -28.31 23.94 6.21
N GLN A 297 -28.78 23.94 7.46
CA GLN A 297 -30.19 23.67 7.74
C GLN A 297 -31.02 24.63 6.89
N PRO A 298 -32.05 24.16 6.18
CA PRO A 298 -32.92 25.07 5.45
C PRO A 298 -33.50 26.06 6.46
N GLN A 299 -33.06 27.32 6.37
CA GLN A 299 -33.72 28.42 7.06
C GLN A 299 -35.16 28.40 6.57
N ALA A 300 -36.08 28.07 7.48
CA ALA A 300 -37.50 28.19 7.21
C ALA A 300 -37.77 29.65 6.81
N ASP A 301 -38.22 29.83 5.58
CA ASP A 301 -38.63 31.12 5.04
C ASP A 301 -39.74 31.71 5.93
N PRO A 302 -39.49 32.81 6.65
CA PRO A 302 -40.49 33.46 7.50
C PRO A 302 -41.72 33.94 6.70
N SER A 303 -41.62 33.99 5.38
CA SER A 303 -42.67 34.44 4.46
C SER A 303 -43.79 33.40 4.24
N SER A 304 -43.65 32.19 4.78
CA SER A 304 -44.65 31.11 4.65
C SER A 304 -45.68 31.06 5.80
N MET A 305 -45.64 32.03 6.72
CA MET A 305 -46.64 32.19 7.80
C MET A 305 -47.37 33.53 7.73
N VAL A 306 -47.94 33.88 6.57
CA VAL A 306 -49.04 34.87 6.46
C VAL A 306 -50.11 34.34 5.51
#